data_AF-A0A8C9FQA3-F1
#
_entry.id   AF-A0A8C9FQA3-F1
#
_cell.length_a   1.000
_cell.length_b   1.000
_cell.length_c   1.000
_cell.angle_alpha   90.00
_cell.angle_beta   90.00
_cell.angle_gamma   90.00
#
_symmetry.space_group_name_H-M   'P 1'
#
loop_
_entity.id
_entity.type
_entity.pdbx_description
1 polymer ?
#
loop_
_entity_poly.entity_id
_entity_poly.type
_entity_poly.pdbx_seq_one_letter_code
_entity_poly.pdbx_strand_id
1 'polypeptide(L)'
;MKEPLPEQMTVRLYNGMRSVDLTGKSSAPSEHIAKEQFVIFMSNLLKGNADEKITIIMRMISTTEGPVKGKEIQEFTEDLIKAVVHVLSYRKELKGWNLENTRDSAGGIKALSSQLLSELKLADGTKAGSPQLVEMDFGRSVIEDWVYRVPQISAFLSVVIRQGLHVLHSLPDQTKDIVNLVPGCKGIKGRIVSLFDIPSIIYINSHLPAELQHKWRLLFSSKLHGESFSQLCAHIVNKGPCIVILKDVDGFIFGGFASRSWEVKPQFQGDNRCFLFSVFPSLAVYTYTGYNDHYMYLNHGQQTMPNGLVSTEK
;
A
#
# COMPACT_ATOMS: atom_id res chain seq x y z
N MET A 1 -6.52 28.33 -1.49
CA MET A 1 -7.15 27.16 -0.82
C MET A 1 -6.44 25.91 -1.30
N LYS A 2 -6.14 24.93 -0.44
CA LYS A 2 -5.67 23.62 -0.94
C LYS A 2 -6.87 22.87 -1.54
N GLU A 3 -6.73 22.34 -2.74
CA GLU A 3 -7.78 21.55 -3.39
C GLU A 3 -7.89 20.15 -2.76
N PRO A 4 -9.09 19.54 -2.73
CA PRO A 4 -9.29 18.21 -2.15
C PRO A 4 -8.61 17.11 -2.98
N LEU A 5 -8.40 17.32 -4.27
CA LEU A 5 -7.74 16.40 -5.19
C LEU A 5 -6.51 17.07 -5.84
N PRO A 6 -5.43 16.32 -6.10
CA PRO A 6 -4.34 16.82 -6.93
C PRO A 6 -4.78 17.00 -8.39
N GLU A 7 -4.29 18.04 -9.05
CA GLU A 7 -4.61 18.40 -10.43
C GLU A 7 -4.52 17.22 -11.41
N GLN A 8 -3.41 16.47 -11.40
CA GLN A 8 -3.22 15.32 -12.29
C GLN A 8 -4.31 14.25 -12.10
N MET A 9 -4.69 13.96 -10.86
CA MET A 9 -5.77 13.01 -10.58
C MET A 9 -7.13 13.56 -10.99
N THR A 10 -7.37 14.86 -10.85
CA THR A 10 -8.58 15.52 -11.34
C THR A 10 -8.73 15.36 -12.85
N VAL A 11 -7.66 15.57 -13.62
CA VAL A 11 -7.64 15.37 -15.07
C VAL A 11 -7.92 13.91 -15.44
N ARG A 12 -7.29 12.96 -14.75
CA ARG A 12 -7.51 11.51 -14.98
C ARG A 12 -8.95 11.11 -14.69
N LEU A 13 -9.52 11.55 -13.57
CA LEU A 13 -10.94 11.31 -13.22
C LEU A 13 -11.88 11.91 -14.27
N TYR A 14 -11.61 13.13 -14.73
CA TYR A 14 -12.38 13.76 -15.81
C TYR A 14 -12.34 12.93 -17.10
N ASN A 15 -11.16 12.48 -17.53
CA ASN A 15 -11.01 11.63 -18.71
C ASN A 15 -11.75 10.28 -18.55
N GLY A 16 -11.66 9.68 -17.36
CA GLY A 16 -12.41 8.47 -17.02
C GLY A 16 -13.92 8.67 -17.10
N MET A 17 -14.47 9.75 -16.54
CA MET A 17 -15.89 10.08 -16.63
C MET A 17 -16.34 10.33 -18.08
N ARG A 18 -15.52 11.06 -18.85
CA ARG A 18 -15.81 11.39 -20.26
C ARG A 18 -15.84 10.16 -21.16
N SER A 19 -15.14 9.10 -20.76
CA SER A 19 -15.10 7.84 -21.53
C SER A 19 -16.36 6.99 -21.44
N VAL A 20 -17.27 7.31 -20.51
CA VAL A 20 -18.54 6.60 -20.37
C VAL A 20 -19.47 6.98 -21.53
N ASP A 21 -19.73 6.03 -22.42
CA ASP A 21 -20.69 6.19 -23.51
C ASP A 21 -22.14 5.99 -23.01
N LEU A 22 -22.98 7.00 -23.21
CA LEU A 22 -24.40 6.97 -22.84
C LEU A 22 -25.32 6.47 -23.96
N THR A 23 -24.87 6.51 -25.22
CA THR A 23 -25.77 6.39 -26.38
C THR A 23 -25.43 5.25 -27.33
N GLY A 24 -24.30 4.57 -27.12
CA GLY A 24 -23.83 3.47 -27.99
C GLY A 24 -23.49 3.92 -29.41
N LYS A 25 -23.50 5.24 -29.66
CA LYS A 25 -23.11 5.88 -30.90
C LYS A 25 -21.89 6.73 -30.57
N SER A 26 -20.79 6.53 -31.29
CA SER A 26 -19.55 7.29 -31.15
C SER A 26 -19.74 8.76 -31.56
N SER A 27 -20.54 9.52 -30.83
CA SER A 27 -20.58 10.97 -30.95
C SER A 27 -19.32 11.55 -30.31
N ALA A 28 -18.84 12.67 -30.86
CA ALA A 28 -17.69 13.38 -30.31
C ALA A 28 -17.88 13.62 -28.79
N PRO A 29 -16.86 13.37 -27.96
CA PRO A 29 -17.00 13.51 -26.52
C PRO A 29 -17.34 14.97 -26.15
N SER A 30 -18.44 15.17 -25.42
CA SER A 30 -18.80 16.47 -24.87
C SER A 30 -17.74 16.95 -23.88
N GLU A 31 -17.49 18.26 -23.82
CA GLU A 31 -16.61 18.87 -22.82
C GLU A 31 -17.21 18.80 -21.41
N HIS A 32 -18.53 18.59 -21.30
CA HIS A 32 -19.25 18.50 -20.04
C HIS A 32 -19.52 17.04 -19.65
N ILE A 33 -19.45 16.75 -18.35
CA ILE A 33 -19.82 15.45 -17.78
C ILE A 33 -21.31 15.46 -17.44
N ALA A 34 -22.09 14.61 -18.10
CA ALA A 34 -23.51 14.42 -17.79
C ALA A 34 -23.69 13.70 -16.44
N LYS A 35 -24.84 13.90 -15.79
CA LYS A 35 -25.17 13.24 -14.52
C LYS A 35 -25.13 11.72 -14.66
N GLU A 36 -25.62 11.21 -15.78
CA GLU A 36 -25.67 9.78 -16.10
C GLU A 36 -24.26 9.21 -16.24
N GLN A 37 -23.34 9.93 -16.91
CA GLN A 37 -21.94 9.53 -17.03
C GLN A 37 -21.28 9.45 -15.66
N PHE A 38 -21.51 10.45 -14.80
CA PHE A 38 -21.01 10.46 -13.44
C PHE A 38 -21.51 9.26 -12.63
N VAL A 39 -22.81 8.94 -12.70
CA VAL A 39 -23.40 7.81 -11.95
C VAL A 39 -22.84 6.46 -12.44
N ILE A 40 -22.73 6.25 -13.76
CA ILE A 40 -22.17 5.01 -14.32
C ILE A 40 -20.68 4.88 -13.95
N PHE A 41 -19.91 5.95 -14.10
CA PHE A 41 -18.50 6.00 -13.68
C PHE A 41 -18.33 5.57 -12.21
N MET A 42 -19.14 6.14 -11.32
CA MET A 42 -19.15 5.81 -9.90
C MET A 42 -19.54 4.36 -9.64
N SER A 43 -20.56 3.85 -10.34
CA SER A 43 -21.00 2.45 -10.22
C SER A 43 -19.89 1.48 -10.60
N ASN A 44 -19.27 1.69 -11.77
CA ASN A 44 -18.23 0.80 -12.30
C ASN A 44 -16.99 0.81 -11.41
N LEU A 45 -16.44 1.98 -11.07
CA LEU A 45 -15.20 2.02 -10.29
C LEU A 45 -15.36 1.57 -8.83
N LEU A 46 -16.51 1.86 -8.20
CA LEU A 46 -16.72 1.54 -6.79
C LEU A 46 -17.32 0.17 -6.52
N LYS A 47 -18.09 -0.39 -7.46
CA LYS A 47 -18.81 -1.66 -7.27
C LYS A 47 -18.54 -2.69 -8.37
N GLY A 48 -18.04 -2.26 -9.52
CA GLY A 48 -17.82 -3.15 -10.65
C GLY A 48 -16.67 -4.13 -10.43
N ASN A 49 -16.63 -5.16 -11.28
CA ASN A 49 -15.52 -6.10 -11.39
C ASN A 49 -14.38 -5.53 -12.28
N ALA A 50 -13.33 -6.31 -12.56
CA ALA A 50 -12.19 -5.84 -13.35
C ALA A 50 -12.59 -5.44 -14.80
N ASP A 51 -13.43 -6.23 -15.47
CA ASP A 51 -13.92 -5.95 -16.84
C ASP A 51 -14.79 -4.68 -16.90
N GLU A 52 -15.62 -4.43 -15.90
CA GLU A 52 -16.44 -3.22 -15.83
C GLU A 52 -15.60 -1.95 -15.58
N LYS A 53 -14.45 -2.10 -14.92
CA LYS A 53 -13.53 -0.99 -14.61
C LYS A 53 -12.53 -0.70 -15.72
N ILE A 54 -12.13 -1.71 -16.48
CA ILE A 54 -10.93 -1.63 -17.32
C ILE A 54 -11.00 -0.51 -18.33
N THR A 55 -12.15 -0.31 -18.98
CA THR A 55 -12.33 0.73 -19.99
C THR A 55 -12.12 2.11 -19.38
N ILE A 56 -12.65 2.34 -18.17
CA ILE A 56 -12.47 3.61 -17.46
C ILE A 56 -11.00 3.77 -17.03
N ILE A 57 -10.40 2.74 -16.43
CA ILE A 57 -9.01 2.79 -15.95
C ILE A 57 -8.04 3.04 -17.11
N MET A 58 -8.19 2.37 -18.25
CA MET A 58 -7.35 2.62 -19.42
C MET A 58 -7.44 4.08 -19.89
N ARG A 59 -8.63 4.69 -19.81
CA ARG A 59 -8.84 6.11 -20.16
C ARG A 59 -8.32 7.08 -19.11
N MET A 60 -8.22 6.64 -17.86
CA MET A 60 -7.49 7.37 -16.81
C MET A 60 -5.98 7.26 -16.98
N ILE A 61 -5.47 6.17 -17.58
CA ILE A 61 -4.04 5.96 -17.87
C ILE A 61 -3.61 6.79 -19.08
N SER A 62 -4.31 6.65 -20.21
CA SER A 62 -4.00 7.32 -21.47
C SER A 62 -5.25 7.93 -22.12
N THR A 63 -5.07 9.08 -22.77
CA THR A 63 -6.14 9.76 -23.52
C THR A 63 -6.29 9.24 -24.95
N THR A 64 -5.30 8.50 -25.46
CA THR A 64 -5.36 7.90 -26.81
C THR A 64 -6.13 6.58 -26.79
N GLU A 65 -6.72 6.21 -27.93
CA GLU A 65 -7.28 4.88 -28.09
C GLU A 65 -6.17 3.86 -28.39
N GLY A 66 -6.31 2.64 -27.88
CA GLY A 66 -5.39 1.53 -28.17
C GLY A 66 -4.56 1.08 -26.97
N PRO A 67 -3.43 0.40 -27.21
CA PRO A 67 -2.49 -0.03 -26.18
C PRO A 67 -1.93 1.15 -25.37
N VAL A 68 -1.65 0.93 -24.09
CA VAL A 68 -1.07 1.92 -23.19
C VAL A 68 0.41 1.65 -22.96
N LYS A 69 1.22 2.69 -22.88
CA LYS A 69 2.66 2.54 -22.62
C LYS A 69 2.91 2.27 -21.14
N GLY A 70 3.90 1.44 -20.83
CA GLY A 70 4.28 1.17 -19.44
C GLY A 70 4.64 2.44 -18.65
N LYS A 71 5.22 3.44 -19.31
CA LYS A 71 5.44 4.78 -18.73
C LYS A 71 4.13 5.42 -18.23
N GLU A 72 3.06 5.37 -19.01
CA GLU A 72 1.76 5.96 -18.66
C GLU A 72 1.13 5.21 -17.48
N ILE A 73 1.28 3.88 -17.43
CA ILE A 73 0.81 3.06 -16.31
C ILE A 73 1.58 3.42 -15.03
N GLN A 74 2.90 3.63 -15.14
CA GLN A 74 3.72 4.05 -14.00
C GLN A 74 3.30 5.43 -13.49
N GLU A 75 3.16 6.41 -14.38
CA GLU A 75 2.71 7.76 -14.02
C GLU A 75 1.32 7.73 -13.38
N PHE A 76 0.39 6.97 -13.96
CA PHE A 76 -0.94 6.74 -13.38
C PHE A 76 -0.86 6.16 -11.96
N THR A 77 -0.01 5.16 -11.76
CA THR A 77 0.12 4.48 -10.46
C THR A 77 0.74 5.40 -9.41
N GLU A 78 1.77 6.17 -9.78
CA GLU A 78 2.38 7.18 -8.89
C GLU A 78 1.39 8.29 -8.54
N ASP A 79 0.64 8.81 -9.53
CA ASP A 79 -0.40 9.82 -9.32
C ASP A 79 -1.52 9.31 -8.42
N LEU A 80 -1.90 8.03 -8.57
CA LEU A 80 -2.93 7.38 -7.75
C LEU A 80 -2.48 7.27 -6.29
N ILE A 81 -1.28 6.77 -6.02
CA ILE A 81 -0.73 6.67 -4.66
C ILE A 81 -0.60 8.07 -4.04
N LYS A 82 -0.07 9.04 -4.81
CA LYS A 82 0.03 10.44 -4.37
C LYS A 82 -1.33 11.03 -4.03
N ALA A 83 -2.34 10.77 -4.84
CA ALA A 83 -3.71 11.21 -4.58
C ALA A 83 -4.28 10.59 -3.31
N VAL A 84 -4.05 9.31 -3.04
CA VAL A 84 -4.46 8.65 -1.78
C VAL A 84 -3.84 9.37 -0.57
N VAL A 85 -2.52 9.59 -0.57
CA VAL A 85 -1.84 10.28 0.54
C VAL A 85 -2.39 11.70 0.70
N HIS A 86 -2.60 12.41 -0.41
CA HIS A 86 -3.15 13.77 -0.42
C HIS A 86 -4.56 13.83 0.18
N VAL A 87 -5.50 13.01 -0.30
CA VAL A 87 -6.90 13.06 0.16
C VAL A 87 -7.01 12.66 1.63
N LEU A 88 -6.24 11.67 2.09
CA LEU A 88 -6.22 11.27 3.49
C LEU A 88 -5.65 12.38 4.38
N SER A 89 -4.57 13.05 3.94
CA SER A 89 -4.04 14.21 4.65
C SER A 89 -5.03 15.38 4.67
N TYR A 90 -5.67 15.68 3.54
CA TYR A 90 -6.64 16.78 3.40
C TYR A 90 -7.85 16.58 4.31
N ARG A 91 -8.35 15.34 4.40
CA ARG A 91 -9.49 14.95 5.24
C ARG A 91 -9.13 14.65 6.70
N LYS A 92 -7.85 14.76 7.08
CA LYS A 92 -7.32 14.44 8.42
C LYS A 92 -7.52 12.97 8.83
N GLU A 93 -7.50 12.07 7.85
CA GLU A 93 -7.70 10.61 8.00
C GLU A 93 -6.39 9.83 8.13
N LEU A 94 -5.27 10.51 8.42
CA LEU A 94 -3.98 9.86 8.73
C LEU A 94 -3.90 9.33 10.18
N LYS A 95 -4.96 9.50 10.99
CA LYS A 95 -5.15 8.84 12.30
C LYS A 95 -3.93 8.87 13.24
N GLY A 96 -3.29 10.03 13.37
CA GLY A 96 -2.13 10.23 14.24
C GLY A 96 -0.77 10.04 13.56
N TRP A 97 -0.73 9.56 12.32
CA TRP A 97 0.45 9.69 11.47
C TRP A 97 0.57 11.14 10.97
N ASN A 98 1.79 11.67 11.00
CA ASN A 98 2.12 13.02 10.52
C ASN A 98 3.20 12.90 9.43
N LEU A 99 2.93 13.48 8.26
CA LEU A 99 3.84 13.50 7.11
C LEU A 99 5.22 14.08 7.43
N GLU A 100 5.29 15.08 8.31
CA GLU A 100 6.56 15.69 8.76
C GLU A 100 7.37 14.77 9.68
N ASN A 101 6.70 13.81 10.33
CA ASN A 101 7.30 12.84 11.24
C ASN A 101 7.39 11.44 10.61
N THR A 102 7.30 11.34 9.29
CA THR A 102 7.52 10.12 8.53
C THR A 102 8.68 10.30 7.56
N ARG A 103 9.19 9.20 7.02
CA ARG A 103 10.12 9.25 5.89
C ARG A 103 9.49 9.99 4.70
N ASP A 104 10.34 10.53 3.82
CA ASP A 104 9.91 11.17 2.57
C ASP A 104 8.93 10.29 1.79
N SER A 105 7.76 10.86 1.49
CA SER A 105 6.71 10.16 0.77
C SER A 105 7.03 10.01 -0.72
N ALA A 106 7.90 10.85 -1.32
CA ALA A 106 8.21 10.73 -2.74
C ALA A 106 8.97 9.42 -3.04
N GLY A 107 9.95 9.06 -2.21
CA GLY A 107 10.59 7.74 -2.27
C GLY A 107 9.60 6.59 -2.07
N GLY A 108 8.69 6.70 -1.09
CA GLY A 108 7.66 5.69 -0.82
C GLY A 108 6.66 5.51 -1.97
N ILE A 109 6.23 6.61 -2.62
CA ILE A 109 5.34 6.59 -3.79
C ILE A 109 5.99 5.79 -4.92
N LYS A 110 7.25 6.06 -5.24
CA LYS A 110 7.98 5.34 -6.29
C LYS A 110 8.18 3.86 -5.96
N ALA A 111 8.51 3.55 -4.71
CA ALA A 111 8.73 2.17 -4.26
C ALA A 111 7.44 1.36 -4.32
N LEU A 112 6.31 1.91 -3.84
CA LEU A 112 5.02 1.26 -3.93
C LEU A 112 4.54 1.15 -5.39
N SER A 113 4.70 2.19 -6.21
CA SER A 113 4.36 2.14 -7.63
C SER A 113 5.11 1.01 -8.34
N SER A 114 6.43 0.95 -8.15
CA SER A 114 7.27 -0.13 -8.70
C SER A 114 6.81 -1.51 -8.23
N GLN A 115 6.41 -1.65 -6.96
CA GLN A 115 5.94 -2.92 -6.43
C GLN A 115 4.59 -3.33 -7.03
N LEU A 116 3.64 -2.41 -7.19
CA LEU A 116 2.35 -2.69 -7.84
C LEU A 116 2.53 -3.01 -9.34
N LEU A 117 3.49 -2.39 -10.01
CA LEU A 117 3.84 -2.69 -11.40
C LEU A 117 4.59 -4.01 -11.57
N SER A 118 5.27 -4.52 -10.52
CA SER A 118 5.99 -5.80 -10.60
C SER A 118 5.07 -7.01 -10.84
N GLU A 119 3.77 -6.83 -10.60
CA GLU A 119 2.71 -7.80 -10.88
C GLU A 119 2.12 -7.67 -12.29
N LEU A 120 2.52 -6.65 -13.06
CA LEU A 120 2.21 -6.51 -14.47
C LEU A 120 3.05 -7.54 -15.25
N LYS A 121 2.44 -8.69 -15.57
CA LYS A 121 3.11 -9.76 -16.32
C LYS A 121 3.08 -9.47 -17.81
N LEU A 122 4.17 -9.81 -18.49
CA LEU A 122 4.21 -9.88 -19.94
C LEU A 122 3.40 -11.09 -20.44
N ALA A 123 3.03 -11.09 -21.72
CA ALA A 123 2.25 -12.17 -22.33
C ALA A 123 2.91 -13.56 -22.26
N ASP A 124 4.23 -13.61 -22.04
CA ASP A 124 5.04 -14.81 -21.83
C ASP A 124 5.17 -15.23 -20.34
N GLY A 125 4.53 -14.49 -19.42
CA GLY A 125 4.58 -14.73 -17.98
C GLY A 125 5.84 -14.20 -17.29
N THR A 126 6.77 -13.57 -18.00
CA THR A 126 7.98 -12.99 -17.41
C THR A 126 7.67 -11.67 -16.70
N LYS A 127 8.39 -11.40 -15.60
CA LYS A 127 8.36 -10.11 -14.90
C LYS A 127 9.26 -9.14 -15.67
N ALA A 128 8.71 -8.07 -16.22
CA ALA A 128 9.52 -7.06 -16.89
C ALA A 128 10.33 -6.27 -15.86
N GLY A 129 11.63 -6.11 -16.11
CA GLY A 129 12.46 -5.19 -15.33
C GLY A 129 11.99 -3.75 -15.51
N SER A 130 12.16 -2.90 -14.50
CA SER A 130 11.68 -1.50 -14.54
C SER A 130 12.12 -0.68 -15.77
N PRO A 131 13.32 -0.85 -16.37
CA PRO A 131 13.67 -0.08 -17.57
C PRO A 131 12.98 -0.58 -18.84
N GLN A 132 12.76 -1.90 -18.95
CA GLN A 132 12.13 -2.50 -20.12
C GLN A 132 10.63 -2.25 -20.12
N LEU A 133 9.99 -2.29 -18.95
CA LEU A 133 8.55 -2.10 -18.80
C LEU A 133 8.07 -0.76 -19.36
N VAL A 134 8.87 0.31 -19.21
CA VAL A 134 8.49 1.68 -19.57
C VAL A 134 8.21 1.87 -21.07
N GLU A 135 8.94 1.17 -21.94
CA GLU A 135 8.85 1.32 -23.40
C GLU A 135 7.82 0.38 -24.05
N MET A 136 7.29 -0.57 -23.28
CA MET A 136 6.37 -1.58 -23.80
C MET A 136 4.94 -1.07 -23.89
N ASP A 137 4.22 -1.59 -24.89
CA ASP A 137 2.79 -1.36 -25.08
C ASP A 137 1.97 -2.51 -24.48
N PHE A 138 0.95 -2.16 -23.70
CA PHE A 138 0.09 -3.10 -23.00
C PHE A 138 -1.35 -3.01 -23.51
N GLY A 139 -1.89 -4.13 -23.96
CA GLY A 139 -3.27 -4.24 -24.40
C GLY A 139 -4.27 -4.37 -23.24
N ARG A 140 -5.57 -4.23 -23.56
CA ARG A 140 -6.69 -4.27 -22.60
C ARG A 140 -6.62 -5.48 -21.65
N SER A 141 -6.39 -6.68 -22.17
CA SER A 141 -6.39 -7.92 -21.38
C SER A 141 -5.29 -7.95 -20.31
N VAL A 142 -4.11 -7.40 -20.61
CA VAL A 142 -2.99 -7.37 -19.66
C VAL A 142 -3.27 -6.38 -18.53
N ILE A 143 -3.82 -5.21 -18.85
CA ILE A 143 -4.22 -4.23 -17.84
C ILE A 143 -5.38 -4.76 -17.00
N GLU A 144 -6.32 -5.51 -17.58
CA GLU A 144 -7.43 -6.14 -16.86
C GLU A 144 -6.92 -7.18 -15.85
N ASP A 145 -6.05 -8.08 -16.28
CA ASP A 145 -5.40 -9.07 -15.41
C ASP A 145 -4.60 -8.39 -14.29
N TRP A 146 -3.89 -7.30 -14.60
CA TRP A 146 -3.18 -6.51 -13.60
C TRP A 146 -4.11 -5.88 -12.57
N VAL A 147 -5.19 -5.21 -12.98
CA VAL A 147 -6.19 -4.62 -12.07
C VAL A 147 -6.85 -5.69 -11.21
N TYR A 148 -7.07 -6.89 -11.75
CA TYR A 148 -7.61 -8.03 -11.01
C TYR A 148 -6.61 -8.57 -9.95
N ARG A 149 -5.33 -8.74 -10.32
CA ARG A 149 -4.28 -9.24 -9.42
C ARG A 149 -3.85 -8.24 -8.35
N VAL A 150 -3.98 -6.94 -8.65
CA VAL A 150 -3.53 -5.85 -7.79
C VAL A 150 -4.76 -5.09 -7.24
N PRO A 151 -5.47 -5.66 -6.25
CA PRO A 151 -6.68 -5.06 -5.69
C PRO A 151 -6.45 -3.66 -5.09
N GLN A 152 -5.21 -3.30 -4.77
CA GLN A 152 -4.80 -1.97 -4.32
C GLN A 152 -5.19 -0.87 -5.31
N ILE A 153 -5.15 -1.12 -6.63
CA ILE A 153 -5.55 -0.13 -7.64
C ILE A 153 -7.02 0.26 -7.44
N SER A 154 -7.90 -0.74 -7.32
CA SER A 154 -9.32 -0.52 -7.03
C SER A 154 -9.56 0.13 -5.67
N ALA A 155 -8.84 -0.31 -4.64
CA ALA A 155 -8.98 0.24 -3.29
C ALA A 155 -8.57 1.73 -3.25
N PHE A 156 -7.46 2.09 -3.89
CA PHE A 156 -6.95 3.45 -3.97
C PHE A 156 -7.90 4.36 -4.76
N LEU A 157 -8.41 3.90 -5.91
CA LEU A 157 -9.42 4.65 -6.66
C LEU A 157 -10.67 4.89 -5.81
N SER A 158 -11.14 3.88 -5.06
CA SER A 158 -12.28 4.02 -4.15
C SER A 158 -12.03 5.10 -3.08
N VAL A 159 -10.84 5.12 -2.47
CA VAL A 159 -10.45 6.16 -1.49
C VAL A 159 -10.44 7.54 -2.14
N VAL A 160 -9.76 7.69 -3.28
CA VAL A 160 -9.64 8.97 -4.00
C VAL A 160 -11.01 9.51 -4.40
N ILE A 161 -11.88 8.66 -4.94
CA ILE A 161 -13.23 9.05 -5.36
C ILE A 161 -14.05 9.48 -4.15
N ARG A 162 -14.15 8.65 -3.12
CA ARG A 162 -15.00 8.93 -1.95
C ARG A 162 -14.50 10.14 -1.17
N GLN A 163 -13.21 10.19 -0.86
CA GLN A 163 -12.62 11.27 -0.06
C GLN A 163 -12.37 12.56 -0.87
N GLY A 164 -11.98 12.43 -2.13
CA GLY A 164 -11.70 13.55 -3.03
C GLY A 164 -12.97 14.25 -3.47
N LEU A 165 -13.95 13.51 -4.00
CA LEU A 165 -15.23 14.05 -4.47
C LEU A 165 -16.26 14.24 -3.34
N HIS A 166 -15.94 13.78 -2.13
CA HIS A 166 -16.79 13.86 -0.94
C HIS A 166 -18.16 13.20 -1.11
N VAL A 167 -18.15 11.95 -1.58
CA VAL A 167 -19.36 11.19 -1.94
C VAL A 167 -19.48 9.91 -1.09
N LEU A 168 -20.72 9.46 -0.85
CA LEU A 168 -21.05 8.21 -0.17
C LEU A 168 -20.54 8.10 1.30
N HIS A 169 -20.35 9.22 1.99
CA HIS A 169 -19.90 9.26 3.39
C HIS A 169 -20.94 8.79 4.42
N SER A 170 -22.21 8.64 4.02
CA SER A 170 -23.35 8.35 4.89
C SER A 170 -23.71 6.86 5.02
N LEU A 171 -22.90 5.94 4.46
CA LEU A 171 -23.21 4.49 4.45
C LEU A 171 -22.28 3.72 5.43
N PRO A 172 -22.79 3.25 6.59
CA PRO A 172 -21.98 2.59 7.62
C PRO A 172 -21.33 1.26 7.20
N ASP A 173 -21.94 0.50 6.28
CA ASP A 173 -21.46 -0.87 5.97
C ASP A 173 -20.40 -0.95 4.87
N GLN A 174 -20.29 0.05 3.99
CA GLN A 174 -19.30 0.07 2.89
C GLN A 174 -18.02 0.85 3.22
N THR A 175 -17.93 1.44 4.41
CA THR A 175 -16.75 2.20 4.84
C THR A 175 -15.67 1.29 5.42
N LYS A 176 -15.99 0.05 5.83
CA LYS A 176 -15.04 -0.86 6.50
C LYS A 176 -13.76 -1.12 5.70
N ASP A 177 -13.84 -1.24 4.37
CA ASP A 177 -12.67 -1.49 3.51
C ASP A 177 -11.72 -0.28 3.41
N ILE A 178 -12.25 0.93 3.54
CA ILE A 178 -11.48 2.18 3.49
C ILE A 178 -10.96 2.55 4.88
N VAL A 179 -11.70 2.16 5.92
CA VAL A 179 -11.44 2.50 7.31
C VAL A 179 -10.16 1.86 7.85
N ASN A 180 -9.54 0.90 7.16
CA ASN A 180 -8.30 0.27 7.62
C ASN A 180 -7.09 0.47 6.71
N LEU A 181 -7.16 1.36 5.70
CA LEU A 181 -6.01 1.57 4.80
C LEU A 181 -4.77 2.06 5.56
N VAL A 182 -4.99 3.02 6.45
CA VAL A 182 -3.96 3.52 7.38
C VAL A 182 -4.39 3.14 8.81
N PRO A 183 -3.56 2.38 9.56
CA PRO A 183 -3.83 2.01 10.93
C PRO A 183 -3.70 3.25 11.83
N GLY A 184 -4.50 3.35 12.89
CA GLY A 184 -4.33 4.42 13.87
C GLY A 184 -2.98 4.35 14.58
N CYS A 185 -2.26 5.46 14.67
CA CYS A 185 -0.96 5.52 15.34
C CYS A 185 -1.11 5.92 16.82
N LYS A 186 -0.58 5.11 17.74
CA LYS A 186 -0.55 5.41 19.18
C LYS A 186 0.84 5.24 19.78
N GLY A 187 1.10 5.95 20.87
CA GLY A 187 2.31 5.78 21.68
C GLY A 187 3.52 6.55 21.20
N ILE A 188 3.45 7.27 20.08
CA ILE A 188 4.49 8.23 19.68
C ILE A 188 4.34 9.48 20.55
N LYS A 189 5.31 9.73 21.43
CA LYS A 189 5.45 10.97 22.21
C LYS A 189 6.70 11.70 21.73
N GLY A 190 6.62 13.02 21.55
CA GLY A 190 7.75 13.84 21.08
C GLY A 190 7.98 13.77 19.56
N ARG A 191 9.12 14.32 19.10
CA ARG A 191 9.49 14.41 17.69
C ARG A 191 10.29 13.19 17.24
N ILE A 192 9.62 12.06 17.02
CA ILE A 192 10.24 10.88 16.39
C ILE A 192 9.84 10.85 14.93
N VAL A 193 10.82 10.74 14.05
CA VAL A 193 10.60 10.44 12.65
C VAL A 193 10.53 8.92 12.48
N SER A 194 9.38 8.42 12.04
CA SER A 194 9.16 7.02 11.68
C SER A 194 10.07 6.61 10.51
N LEU A 195 10.57 5.38 10.54
CA LEU A 195 11.28 4.80 9.40
C LEU A 195 10.34 4.48 8.22
N PHE A 196 9.05 4.33 8.50
CA PHE A 196 8.02 4.20 7.46
C PHE A 196 7.59 5.56 6.92
N ASP A 197 7.34 5.60 5.61
CA ASP A 197 6.49 6.59 4.93
C ASP A 197 5.04 6.08 4.83
N ILE A 198 4.08 6.97 4.52
CA ILE A 198 2.66 6.60 4.44
C ILE A 198 2.38 5.50 3.39
N PRO A 199 2.92 5.55 2.16
CA PRO A 199 2.76 4.45 1.19
C PRO A 199 3.21 3.09 1.74
N SER A 200 4.36 3.04 2.42
CA SER A 200 4.87 1.81 3.03
C SER A 200 3.98 1.32 4.16
N ILE A 201 3.42 2.22 4.98
CA ILE A 201 2.44 1.84 6.04
C ILE A 201 1.21 1.19 5.41
N ILE A 202 0.65 1.82 4.37
CA ILE A 202 -0.54 1.29 3.66
C ILE A 202 -0.24 -0.11 3.13
N TYR A 203 0.90 -0.29 2.46
CA TYR A 203 1.31 -1.55 1.88
C TYR A 203 1.53 -2.64 2.93
N ILE A 204 2.32 -2.37 3.98
CA ILE A 204 2.57 -3.37 5.02
C ILE A 204 1.28 -3.70 5.78
N ASN A 205 0.44 -2.71 6.07
CA ASN A 205 -0.83 -2.92 6.76
C ASN A 205 -1.78 -3.83 5.97
N SER A 206 -1.79 -3.73 4.63
CA SER A 206 -2.64 -4.60 3.79
C SER A 206 -2.25 -6.08 3.85
N HIS A 207 -1.04 -6.41 4.30
CA HIS A 207 -0.56 -7.80 4.45
C HIS A 207 -0.79 -8.36 5.86
N LEU A 208 -1.23 -7.53 6.81
CA LEU A 208 -1.59 -8.02 8.14
C LEU A 208 -2.96 -8.72 8.12
N PRO A 209 -3.21 -9.67 9.03
CA PRO A 209 -4.57 -10.15 9.31
C PRO A 209 -5.54 -8.98 9.57
N ALA A 210 -6.76 -9.05 9.02
CA ALA A 210 -7.72 -7.94 9.04
C ALA A 210 -7.98 -7.38 10.44
N GLU A 211 -8.01 -8.25 11.45
CA GLU A 211 -8.18 -7.90 12.85
C GLU A 211 -7.03 -7.04 13.43
N LEU A 212 -5.85 -7.05 12.79
CA LEU A 212 -4.66 -6.29 13.20
C LEU A 212 -4.45 -4.99 12.42
N GLN A 213 -5.25 -4.73 11.38
CA GLN A 213 -5.05 -3.58 10.48
C GLN A 213 -5.52 -2.22 11.04
N HIS A 214 -6.16 -2.21 12.20
CA HIS A 214 -6.88 -1.03 12.69
C HIS A 214 -5.99 -0.05 13.47
N LYS A 215 -4.94 -0.52 14.15
CA LYS A 215 -4.16 0.31 15.09
C LYS A 215 -2.76 -0.22 15.34
N TRP A 216 -1.77 0.64 15.20
CA TRP A 216 -0.39 0.37 15.58
C TRP A 216 -0.01 1.17 16.83
N ARG A 217 0.72 0.53 17.74
CA ARG A 217 1.24 1.18 18.96
C ARG A 217 2.75 1.04 18.99
N LEU A 218 3.46 2.14 19.11
CA LEU A 218 4.91 2.12 19.33
C LEU A 218 5.20 1.45 20.68
N LEU A 219 5.91 0.32 20.64
CA LEU A 219 6.39 -0.38 21.83
C LEU A 219 7.84 0.03 22.16
N PHE A 220 8.69 0.07 21.15
CA PHE A 220 10.12 0.35 21.31
C PHE A 220 10.68 1.20 20.16
N SER A 221 11.62 2.08 20.48
CA SER A 221 12.47 2.79 19.52
C SER A 221 13.84 2.99 20.17
N SER A 222 14.93 2.64 19.49
CA SER A 222 16.29 2.85 20.01
C SER A 222 16.56 4.33 20.28
N LYS A 223 15.97 5.24 19.50
CA LYS A 223 16.07 6.70 19.71
C LYS A 223 15.42 7.20 20.99
N LEU A 224 14.39 6.51 21.50
CA LEU A 224 13.70 6.89 22.73
C LEU A 224 14.18 6.13 23.95
N HIS A 225 14.42 4.83 23.77
CA HIS A 225 14.60 3.88 24.86
C HIS A 225 16.04 3.38 24.97
N GLY A 226 16.95 3.84 24.10
CA GLY A 226 18.34 3.40 24.04
C GLY A 226 18.52 2.09 23.26
N GLU A 227 19.76 1.66 23.13
CA GLU A 227 20.16 0.54 22.26
C GLU A 227 20.33 -0.80 23.01
N SER A 228 19.90 -0.86 24.27
CA SER A 228 20.01 -2.08 25.08
C SER A 228 19.04 -3.17 24.62
N PHE A 229 19.57 -4.37 24.35
CA PHE A 229 18.75 -5.53 24.01
C PHE A 229 17.82 -5.96 25.14
N SER A 230 18.27 -5.85 26.40
CA SER A 230 17.43 -6.15 27.56
C SER A 230 16.26 -5.17 27.65
N GLN A 231 16.49 -3.90 27.31
CA GLN A 231 15.43 -2.89 27.24
C GLN A 231 14.44 -3.18 26.11
N LEU A 232 14.93 -3.59 24.93
CA LEU A 232 14.06 -4.07 23.84
C LEU A 232 13.16 -5.21 24.32
N CYS A 233 13.75 -6.25 24.93
CA CYS A 233 13.01 -7.41 25.46
C CYS A 233 11.93 -6.98 26.45
N ALA A 234 12.24 -6.09 27.39
CA ALA A 234 11.29 -5.58 28.38
C ALA A 234 10.06 -4.88 27.76
N HIS A 235 10.21 -4.29 26.57
CA HIS A 235 9.13 -3.58 25.87
C HIS A 235 8.30 -4.47 24.94
N ILE A 236 8.85 -5.56 24.39
CA ILE A 236 8.17 -6.37 23.36
C ILE A 236 7.58 -7.69 23.88
N VAL A 237 8.13 -8.25 24.96
CA VAL A 237 7.67 -9.52 25.52
C VAL A 237 6.23 -9.40 26.04
N ASN A 238 5.41 -10.41 25.76
CA ASN A 238 4.00 -10.48 26.20
C ASN A 238 3.13 -9.28 25.75
N LYS A 239 3.43 -8.66 24.60
CA LYS A 239 2.65 -7.53 24.04
C LYS A 239 1.75 -7.88 22.85
N GLY A 240 1.76 -9.13 22.39
CA GLY A 240 1.03 -9.58 21.21
C GLY A 240 1.84 -9.44 19.91
N PRO A 241 1.19 -9.63 18.74
CA PRO A 241 1.82 -9.52 17.43
C PRO A 241 2.46 -8.15 17.23
N CYS A 242 3.60 -8.08 16.55
CA CYS A 242 4.27 -6.81 16.32
C CYS A 242 4.99 -6.72 14.98
N ILE A 243 5.14 -5.50 14.49
CA ILE A 243 6.01 -5.16 13.37
C ILE A 243 7.32 -4.65 13.94
N VAL A 244 8.43 -5.23 13.47
CA VAL A 244 9.78 -4.74 13.72
C VAL A 244 10.26 -4.09 12.45
N ILE A 245 10.79 -2.87 12.55
CA ILE A 245 11.43 -2.15 11.44
C ILE A 245 12.81 -1.68 11.88
N LEU A 246 13.78 -1.89 11.01
CA LEU A 246 15.19 -1.62 11.23
C LEU A 246 15.72 -0.76 10.09
N LYS A 247 16.72 0.05 10.40
CA LYS A 247 17.56 0.73 9.42
C LYS A 247 19.00 0.35 9.72
N ASP A 248 19.70 -0.21 8.75
CA ASP A 248 21.12 -0.53 8.91
C ASP A 248 22.03 0.68 8.66
N VAL A 249 23.34 0.46 8.78
CA VAL A 249 24.36 1.50 8.61
C VAL A 249 24.48 1.99 7.18
N ASP A 250 24.19 1.13 6.19
CA ASP A 250 24.21 1.46 4.77
C ASP A 250 22.91 2.13 4.30
N GLY A 251 21.90 2.18 5.19
CA GLY A 251 20.66 2.90 5.01
C GLY A 251 19.52 2.06 4.46
N PHE A 252 19.69 0.75 4.30
CA PHE A 252 18.60 -0.17 3.96
C PHE A 252 17.57 -0.18 5.08
N ILE A 253 16.30 -0.27 4.70
CA ILE A 253 15.18 -0.31 5.63
C ILE A 253 14.39 -1.58 5.37
N PHE A 254 14.27 -2.42 6.38
CA PHE A 254 13.63 -3.73 6.31
C PHE A 254 13.14 -4.15 7.69
N GLY A 255 12.42 -5.26 7.74
CA GLY A 255 11.82 -5.71 8.98
C GLY A 255 11.04 -7.01 8.82
N GLY A 256 10.18 -7.27 9.81
CA GLY A 256 9.30 -8.42 9.80
C GLY A 256 8.09 -8.23 10.69
N PHE A 257 7.05 -8.98 10.37
CA PHE A 257 5.86 -9.12 11.19
C PHE A 257 5.93 -10.43 11.98
N ALA A 258 5.86 -10.30 13.30
CA ALA A 258 5.72 -11.39 14.24
C ALA A 258 4.23 -11.64 14.53
N SER A 259 3.72 -12.80 14.14
CA SER A 259 2.29 -13.12 14.24
C SER A 259 1.80 -13.45 15.64
N ARG A 260 2.73 -13.66 16.59
CA ARG A 260 2.45 -13.96 18.00
C ARG A 260 3.22 -13.04 18.93
N SER A 261 2.85 -13.07 20.20
CA SER A 261 3.63 -12.39 21.23
C SER A 261 5.03 -13.01 21.34
N TRP A 262 6.03 -12.17 21.57
CA TRP A 262 7.37 -12.64 21.89
C TRP A 262 7.43 -13.25 23.28
N GLU A 263 8.03 -14.43 23.38
CA GLU A 263 8.46 -15.08 24.62
C GLU A 263 9.98 -15.31 24.55
N VAL A 264 10.66 -15.20 25.69
CA VAL A 264 12.09 -15.50 25.79
C VAL A 264 12.24 -17.00 26.05
N LYS A 265 12.64 -17.75 25.03
CA LYS A 265 12.84 -19.21 25.12
C LYS A 265 13.78 -19.70 24.00
N PRO A 266 14.44 -20.86 24.19
CA PRO A 266 15.40 -21.38 23.21
C PRO A 266 14.75 -22.04 21.98
N GLN A 267 13.41 -22.15 21.92
CA GLN A 267 12.69 -22.72 20.78
C GLN A 267 12.14 -21.65 19.83
N PHE A 268 12.02 -22.01 18.55
CA PHE A 268 11.26 -21.21 17.59
C PHE A 268 9.78 -21.12 17.98
N GLN A 269 9.16 -20.01 17.61
CA GLN A 269 7.77 -19.68 17.91
C GLN A 269 7.12 -18.96 16.73
N GLY A 270 5.83 -18.62 16.84
CA GLY A 270 5.07 -17.98 15.77
C GLY A 270 4.25 -18.97 14.95
N ASP A 271 3.78 -18.52 13.79
CA ASP A 271 3.10 -19.34 12.78
C ASP A 271 3.34 -18.79 11.37
N ASN A 272 2.80 -19.47 10.37
CA ASN A 272 2.96 -19.14 8.94
C ASN A 272 2.42 -17.78 8.51
N ARG A 273 1.79 -17.00 9.40
CA ARG A 273 1.39 -15.62 9.13
C ARG A 273 2.54 -14.63 9.34
N CYS A 274 3.67 -15.05 9.90
CA CYS A 274 4.88 -14.25 9.92
C CYS A 274 5.37 -13.99 8.49
N PHE A 275 5.93 -12.79 8.28
CA PHE A 275 6.54 -12.43 7.01
C PHE A 275 7.69 -11.45 7.23
N LEU A 276 8.65 -11.46 6.33
CA LEU A 276 9.67 -10.41 6.24
C LEU A 276 9.21 -9.35 5.24
N PHE A 277 9.79 -8.16 5.34
CA PHE A 277 9.56 -7.11 4.36
C PHE A 277 10.79 -6.23 4.18
N SER A 278 10.92 -5.66 2.99
CA SER A 278 11.84 -4.56 2.69
C SER A 278 11.04 -3.29 2.40
N VAL A 279 11.60 -2.12 2.72
CA VAL A 279 11.02 -0.79 2.47
C VAL A 279 11.93 0.04 1.58
N PHE A 280 13.25 -0.08 1.75
CA PHE A 280 14.24 0.62 0.93
C PHE A 280 15.48 -0.28 0.72
N PRO A 281 16.00 -0.42 -0.52
CA PRO A 281 15.68 0.35 -1.74
C PRO A 281 14.40 -0.06 -2.47
N SER A 282 13.87 -1.25 -2.21
CA SER A 282 12.63 -1.77 -2.80
C SER A 282 11.63 -2.14 -1.72
N LEU A 283 10.35 -1.92 -2.01
CA LEU A 283 9.24 -2.31 -1.15
C LEU A 283 8.77 -3.70 -1.55
N ALA A 284 8.82 -4.66 -0.63
CA ALA A 284 8.35 -6.02 -0.88
C ALA A 284 7.96 -6.72 0.43
N VAL A 285 7.06 -7.69 0.33
CA VAL A 285 6.69 -8.60 1.43
C VAL A 285 7.05 -10.02 1.03
N TYR A 286 7.67 -10.73 1.96
CA TYR A 286 8.18 -12.09 1.78
C TYR A 286 7.51 -13.00 2.80
N THR A 287 6.55 -13.79 2.32
CA THR A 287 5.74 -14.68 3.15
C THR A 287 6.35 -16.06 3.26
N TYR A 288 5.92 -16.83 4.26
CA TYR A 288 6.34 -18.20 4.47
C TYR A 288 6.31 -19.08 3.20
N THR A 289 7.43 -19.76 2.93
CA THR A 289 7.65 -20.57 1.72
C THR A 289 7.19 -22.02 1.82
N GLY A 290 6.83 -22.51 3.01
CA GLY A 290 6.57 -23.94 3.23
C GLY A 290 7.77 -24.73 3.78
N TYR A 291 8.97 -24.13 3.84
CA TYR A 291 10.21 -24.89 4.05
C TYR A 291 10.44 -25.40 5.48
N ASN A 292 10.22 -24.57 6.51
CA ASN A 292 10.36 -24.95 7.92
C ASN A 292 9.39 -24.16 8.82
N ASP A 293 9.35 -24.45 10.12
CA ASP A 293 8.52 -23.75 11.10
C ASP A 293 9.30 -22.76 11.97
N HIS A 294 10.44 -22.26 11.48
CA HIS A 294 11.34 -21.35 12.20
C HIS A 294 10.95 -19.86 12.03
N TYR A 295 9.72 -19.51 12.42
CA TYR A 295 9.17 -18.19 12.13
C TYR A 295 9.79 -17.06 12.98
N MET A 296 9.89 -17.28 14.29
CA MET A 296 10.35 -16.27 15.25
C MET A 296 11.27 -16.90 16.28
N TYR A 297 12.34 -16.20 16.65
CA TYR A 297 13.25 -16.62 17.71
C TYR A 297 13.62 -15.42 18.59
N LEU A 298 13.44 -15.57 19.90
CA LEU A 298 13.91 -14.61 20.88
C LEU A 298 14.48 -15.36 22.08
N ASN A 299 15.76 -15.17 22.33
CA ASN A 299 16.43 -15.77 23.47
C ASN A 299 17.43 -14.81 24.10
N HIS A 300 17.61 -14.92 25.42
CA HIS A 300 18.48 -14.04 26.19
C HIS A 300 19.02 -14.76 27.43
N GLY A 301 20.26 -14.47 27.81
CA GLY A 301 20.88 -14.98 29.03
C GLY A 301 21.29 -16.47 29.00
N GLN A 302 21.34 -17.10 27.82
CA GLN A 302 21.75 -18.51 27.69
C GLN A 302 23.25 -18.65 27.41
N GLN A 303 23.89 -19.67 27.99
CA GLN A 303 25.31 -19.94 27.79
C GLN A 303 25.59 -20.75 26.51
N THR A 304 24.69 -21.65 26.15
CA THR A 304 24.90 -22.64 25.07
C THR A 304 24.06 -22.39 23.82
N MET A 305 22.99 -21.61 23.95
CA MET A 305 22.07 -21.29 22.84
C MET A 305 22.28 -19.85 22.35
N PRO A 306 22.08 -19.55 21.06
CA PRO A 306 22.24 -18.20 20.53
C PRO A 306 21.33 -17.20 21.25
N ASN A 307 21.88 -16.08 21.71
CA ASN A 307 21.09 -14.98 22.26
C ASN A 307 20.82 -13.96 21.15
N GLY A 308 19.61 -13.41 21.11
CA GLY A 308 19.23 -12.42 20.11
C GLY A 308 17.82 -12.60 19.60
N LEU A 309 17.51 -11.83 18.54
CA LEU A 309 16.25 -11.88 17.81
C LEU A 309 16.54 -12.34 16.38
N VAL A 310 15.82 -13.35 15.91
CA VAL A 310 15.91 -13.82 14.51
C VAL A 310 14.50 -14.06 13.97
N SER A 311 14.27 -13.62 12.74
CA SER A 311 13.14 -14.03 11.90
C SER A 311 13.74 -14.63 10.64
N THR A 312 13.43 -15.89 10.32
CA THR A 312 14.07 -16.57 9.18
C THR A 312 13.16 -16.63 7.98
N GLU A 313 13.75 -16.36 6.82
CA GLU A 313 13.27 -16.82 5.53
C GLU A 313 14.41 -17.64 4.93
N LYS A 314 14.11 -18.87 4.50
CA LYS A 314 15.01 -19.71 3.71
C LYS A 314 14.21 -20.36 2.60
#